data_AF-A0A450Y1A5-F1
#
_entry.id   AF-A0A450Y1A5-F1
#
_cell.length_a   1.000
_cell.length_b   1.000
_cell.length_c   1.000
_cell.angle_alpha   90.00
_cell.angle_beta   90.00
_cell.angle_gamma   90.00
#
_symmetry.space_group_name_H-M   'P 1'
#
loop_
_entity.id
_entity.type
_entity.pdbx_description
1 polymer ?
#
loop_
_entity_poly.entity_id
_entity_poly.type
_entity_poly.pdbx_seq_one_letter_code
_entity_poly.pdbx_strand_id
1 'polypeptide(L)'
;MTNKYPSLCGGGPLNLFLLMDNPFMNMTIPYSRLQKDLKWTCDKVCHENEPILVERRKGENIILISEKDYTSLMETAYLMHSPANAQRLIEALHRARSEQMEFKDTRELKNAIDL
;
A
#
# COMPACT_ATOMS: atom_id res chain seq x y z
N MET A 1 -19.67 4.68 -18.09
CA MET A 1 -18.95 5.73 -17.35
C MET A 1 -19.74 6.04 -16.08
N THR A 2 -19.45 5.38 -14.97
CA THR A 2 -20.07 5.71 -13.67
C THR A 2 -18.96 5.93 -12.67
N ASN A 3 -18.66 7.20 -12.44
CA ASN A 3 -17.74 7.67 -11.42
C ASN A 3 -18.25 7.20 -10.06
N LYS A 4 -17.54 6.25 -9.43
CA LYS A 4 -17.94 5.59 -8.17
C LYS A 4 -17.46 6.33 -6.92
N TYR A 5 -17.03 7.58 -7.03
CA TYR A 5 -16.58 8.38 -5.90
C TYR A 5 -17.25 9.76 -5.93
N PRO A 6 -18.31 9.99 -5.14
CA PRO A 6 -18.90 11.31 -5.02
C PRO A 6 -17.92 12.24 -4.28
N SER A 7 -17.88 13.49 -4.73
CA SER A 7 -17.09 14.59 -4.17
C SER A 7 -17.32 14.75 -2.67
N LEU A 8 -16.25 14.61 -1.89
CA LEU A 8 -16.22 14.81 -0.44
C LEU A 8 -16.22 16.31 -0.12
N CYS A 9 -17.39 16.94 -0.21
CA CYS A 9 -17.66 18.24 0.38
C CYS A 9 -18.85 18.09 1.33
N GLY A 10 -18.59 17.99 2.62
CA GLY A 10 -19.64 17.92 3.64
C GLY A 10 -19.10 17.49 4.99
N GLY A 11 -18.98 18.43 5.93
CA GLY A 11 -18.47 18.23 7.27
C GLY A 11 -19.34 17.29 8.12
N GLY A 12 -18.92 16.04 8.21
CA GLY A 12 -19.24 15.10 9.28
C GLY A 12 -17.98 14.28 9.59
N PRO A 13 -17.82 13.71 10.80
CA PRO A 13 -16.65 12.91 11.11
C PRO A 13 -16.62 11.75 10.12
N LEU A 14 -15.54 11.68 9.33
CA LEU A 14 -15.23 10.55 8.46
C LEU A 14 -15.56 9.28 9.24
N ASN A 15 -16.47 8.49 8.68
CA ASN A 15 -17.08 7.34 9.34
C ASN A 15 -15.99 6.38 9.83
N LEU A 16 -15.64 6.51 11.11
CA LEU A 16 -14.63 5.73 11.82
C LEU A 16 -14.93 4.22 11.75
N PHE A 17 -16.19 3.87 11.47
CA PHE A 17 -16.70 2.51 11.35
C PHE A 17 -16.12 1.72 10.16
N LEU A 18 -15.60 2.36 9.11
CA LEU A 18 -14.95 1.66 7.98
C LEU A 18 -13.46 1.36 8.21
N LEU A 19 -12.88 1.82 9.32
CA LEU A 19 -11.48 1.56 9.68
C LEU A 19 -11.31 0.55 10.82
N MET A 20 -12.41 0.10 11.45
CA MET A 20 -12.32 -0.75 12.66
C MET A 20 -11.88 -2.20 12.36
N ASP A 21 -11.92 -2.65 11.10
CA ASP A 21 -11.39 -3.95 10.66
C ASP A 21 -10.33 -3.78 9.55
N ASN A 22 -9.43 -2.80 9.70
CA ASN A 22 -8.29 -2.67 8.78
C ASN A 22 -7.11 -3.50 9.33
N PRO A 23 -6.84 -4.72 8.80
CA PRO A 23 -5.81 -5.61 9.35
C PRO A 23 -4.39 -5.04 9.23
N PHE A 24 -4.24 -3.92 8.51
CA PHE A 24 -2.97 -3.24 8.29
C PHE A 24 -2.71 -2.09 9.27
N MET A 25 -3.69 -1.68 10.09
CA MET A 25 -3.53 -0.59 11.07
C MET A 25 -3.38 -1.15 12.47
N ASN A 26 -2.14 -1.45 12.85
CA ASN A 26 -1.83 -2.13 14.10
C ASN A 26 -1.61 -1.16 15.29
N MET A 27 -1.47 0.15 15.02
CA MET A 27 -1.21 1.16 16.05
C MET A 27 -1.88 2.50 15.74
N THR A 28 -2.59 3.03 16.74
CA THR A 28 -3.22 4.35 16.71
C THR A 28 -2.72 5.21 17.87
N ILE A 29 -2.34 6.46 17.60
CA ILE A 29 -1.87 7.41 18.61
C ILE A 29 -2.57 8.77 18.47
N PRO A 30 -2.78 9.52 19.57
CA PRO A 30 -3.21 10.91 19.46
C PRO A 30 -2.08 11.79 18.93
N TYR A 31 -2.42 12.86 18.22
CA TYR A 31 -1.46 13.85 17.70
C TYR A 31 -0.52 14.41 18.77
N SER A 32 -1.00 14.58 20.01
CA SER A 32 -0.16 15.05 21.13
C SER A 32 0.96 14.08 21.50
N ARG A 33 0.78 12.77 21.25
CA ARG A 33 1.83 11.76 21.44
C ARG A 33 2.85 11.82 20.30
N LEU A 34 2.37 11.92 19.06
CA LEU A 34 3.26 12.12 17.90
C LEU A 34 4.17 13.33 18.10
N GLN A 35 3.62 14.45 18.60
CA GLN A 35 4.40 15.66 18.83
C GLN A 35 5.51 15.48 19.88
N LYS A 36 5.24 14.70 20.95
CA LYS A 36 6.21 14.44 22.02
C LYS A 36 7.29 13.44 21.60
N ASP A 37 6.86 12.39 20.88
CA ASP A 37 7.69 11.23 20.56
C ASP A 37 7.92 11.08 19.05
N LEU A 38 8.11 12.20 18.34
CA LEU A 38 8.15 12.21 16.87
C LEU A 38 9.25 11.29 16.32
N LYS A 39 10.47 11.43 16.86
CA LYS A 39 11.62 10.63 16.44
C LYS A 39 11.35 9.14 16.61
N TRP A 40 10.92 8.73 17.81
CA TRP A 40 10.60 7.34 18.10
C TRP A 40 9.49 6.80 17.19
N THR A 41 8.47 7.62 16.92
CA THR A 41 7.35 7.22 16.05
C THR A 41 7.82 7.02 14.61
N CYS A 42 8.67 7.91 14.09
CA CYS A 42 9.28 7.76 12.76
C CYS A 42 10.19 6.53 12.68
N ASP A 43 11.06 6.34 13.68
CA ASP A 43 11.97 5.19 13.75
C ASP A 43 11.16 3.88 13.77
N LYS A 44 10.08 3.82 14.56
CA LYS A 44 9.21 2.64 14.62
C LYS A 44 8.56 2.31 13.28
N VAL A 45 8.01 3.31 12.58
CA VAL A 45 7.38 3.09 11.26
C VAL A 45 8.39 2.55 10.26
N CYS A 46 9.61 3.08 10.26
CA CYS A 46 10.67 2.61 9.36
C CYS A 46 11.20 1.22 9.72
N HIS A 47 11.22 0.86 11.01
CA HIS A 47 11.72 -0.45 11.45
C HIS A 47 10.69 -1.56 11.26
N GLU A 48 9.45 -1.33 11.63
CA GLU A 48 8.39 -2.34 11.59
C GLU A 48 7.72 -2.41 10.20
N ASN A 49 7.86 -1.38 9.36
CA ASN A 49 7.13 -1.22 8.09
C ASN A 49 5.60 -1.30 8.29
N GLU A 50 5.13 -0.85 9.45
CA GLU A 50 3.71 -0.79 9.81
C GLU A 50 3.24 0.67 9.84
N PRO A 51 2.13 1.01 9.17
CA PRO A 51 1.57 2.35 9.21
C PRO A 51 0.96 2.65 10.60
N ILE A 52 1.10 3.91 11.04
CA ILE A 52 0.54 4.38 12.31
C ILE A 52 -0.56 5.41 12.01
N LEU A 53 -1.76 5.19 12.57
CA LEU A 53 -2.84 6.16 12.52
C LEU A 53 -2.64 7.22 13.60
N VAL A 54 -2.73 8.48 13.23
CA VAL A 54 -2.60 9.62 14.14
C VAL A 54 -3.93 10.38 14.19
N GLU A 55 -4.56 10.33 15.36
CA GLU A 55 -5.85 10.96 15.61
C GLU A 55 -5.69 12.43 15.99
N ARG A 56 -6.46 13.28 15.32
CA ARG A 56 -6.46 14.73 15.59
C ARG A 56 -7.77 15.12 16.24
N ARG A 57 -7.68 15.87 17.36
CA ARG A 57 -8.86 16.38 18.08
C ARG A 57 -9.75 17.30 17.22
N LYS A 58 -9.14 17.97 16.25
CA LYS A 58 -9.81 18.83 15.27
C LYS A 58 -9.20 18.56 13.90
N GLY A 59 -10.05 18.31 12.92
CA GLY A 59 -9.65 17.98 11.55
C GLY A 59 -9.54 16.48 11.30
N GLU A 60 -9.07 16.13 10.12
CA GLU A 60 -8.95 14.76 9.65
C GLU A 60 -7.73 14.06 10.27
N ASN A 61 -7.87 12.75 10.49
CA ASN A 61 -6.77 11.90 10.94
C ASN A 61 -5.70 11.79 9.84
N ILE A 62 -4.47 11.53 10.24
CA ILE A 62 -3.35 11.33 9.31
C ILE A 62 -2.75 9.95 9.51
N ILE A 63 -2.13 9.40 8.47
CA ILE A 63 -1.39 8.14 8.53
C ILE A 63 0.09 8.46 8.37
N LEU A 64 0.91 7.92 9.26
CA LEU A 64 2.36 7.93 9.11
C LEU A 64 2.80 6.61 8.50
N ILE A 65 3.56 6.69 7.41
CA ILE A 65 4.10 5.55 6.67
C ILE A 65 5.55 5.86 6.30
N SER A 66 6.38 4.82 6.16
CA SER A 66 7.75 4.99 5.67
C SER A 66 7.73 5.37 4.19
N GLU A 67 8.75 6.09 3.72
CA GLU A 67 8.86 6.43 2.31
C GLU A 67 8.96 5.17 1.43
N LYS A 68 9.70 4.16 1.89
CA LYS A 68 9.84 2.88 1.20
C LYS A 68 8.50 2.16 1.01
N ASP A 69 7.69 2.11 2.06
CA ASP A 69 6.38 1.44 1.98
C ASP A 69 5.41 2.24 1.12
N TYR A 70 5.43 3.57 1.22
CA TYR A 70 4.65 4.43 0.33
C TYR A 70 5.01 4.20 -1.14
N THR A 71 6.30 4.20 -1.47
CA THR A 71 6.78 3.96 -2.84
C THR A 71 6.37 2.57 -3.32
N SER A 72 6.54 1.54 -2.49
CA SER A 72 6.11 0.15 -2.82
C SER A 72 4.61 0.04 -3.06
N LEU A 73 3.79 0.76 -2.28
CA LEU A 73 2.33 0.84 -2.47
C LEU A 73 1.98 1.53 -3.79
N MET A 74 2.65 2.64 -4.11
CA MET A 74 2.42 3.38 -5.36
C MET A 74 2.84 2.57 -6.59
N GLU A 75 3.97 1.87 -6.53
CA GLU A 75 4.41 0.95 -7.57
C GLU A 75 3.40 -0.18 -7.79
N THR A 76 2.96 -0.82 -6.70
CA THR A 76 1.95 -1.89 -6.77
C THR A 76 0.65 -1.35 -7.35
N ALA A 77 0.17 -0.20 -6.89
CA ALA A 77 -1.04 0.43 -7.41
C ALA A 77 -0.90 0.77 -8.91
N TYR A 78 0.26 1.24 -9.33
CA TYR A 78 0.56 1.51 -10.74
C TYR A 78 0.53 0.23 -11.59
N LEU A 79 1.21 -0.84 -11.15
CA LEU A 79 1.20 -2.14 -11.82
C LEU A 79 -0.23 -2.72 -11.92
N MET A 80 -1.03 -2.54 -10.87
CA MET A 80 -2.40 -3.06 -10.81
C MET A 80 -3.43 -2.17 -11.51
N HIS A 81 -3.07 -0.96 -11.95
CA HIS A 81 -4.02 0.02 -12.51
C HIS A 81 -4.69 -0.46 -13.81
N SER A 82 -3.97 -1.20 -14.66
CA SER A 82 -4.55 -1.79 -15.87
C SER A 82 -5.09 -3.19 -15.56
N PRO A 83 -6.40 -3.46 -15.76
CA PRO A 83 -6.99 -4.78 -15.49
C PRO A 83 -6.30 -5.90 -16.26
N ALA A 84 -5.91 -5.64 -17.51
CA ALA A 84 -5.18 -6.60 -18.33
C ALA A 84 -3.78 -6.89 -17.78
N ASN A 85 -3.09 -5.88 -17.22
CA ASN A 85 -1.79 -6.07 -16.61
C ASN A 85 -1.88 -6.79 -15.26
N ALA A 86 -2.84 -6.40 -14.43
CA ALA A 86 -3.13 -7.05 -13.16
C ALA A 86 -3.40 -8.55 -13.34
N GLN A 87 -4.23 -8.91 -14.32
CA GLN A 87 -4.52 -10.31 -14.64
C GLN A 87 -3.25 -11.08 -15.03
N ARG A 88 -2.40 -10.51 -15.90
CA ARG A 88 -1.13 -11.14 -16.31
C ARG A 88 -0.17 -11.34 -15.13
N LEU A 89 -0.10 -10.37 -14.21
CA LEU A 89 0.74 -10.45 -13.02
C LEU A 89 0.25 -11.52 -12.04
N ILE A 90 -1.07 -11.60 -11.83
CA ILE A 90 -1.68 -12.65 -10.99
C ILE A 90 -1.41 -14.03 -11.58
N GLU A 91 -1.63 -14.20 -12.89
CA GLU A 91 -1.34 -15.46 -13.58
C GLU A 91 0.16 -15.83 -13.52
N ALA A 92 1.05 -14.86 -13.70
CA ALA A 92 2.49 -15.09 -13.56
C ALA A 92 2.87 -15.51 -12.14
N LEU A 93 2.26 -14.91 -11.11
CA LEU A 93 2.46 -15.31 -9.71
C LEU A 93 2.00 -16.75 -9.47
N HIS A 94 0.86 -17.14 -10.04
CA HIS A 94 0.37 -18.53 -9.96
C HIS A 94 1.33 -19.49 -10.65
N ARG A 95 1.76 -19.19 -11.88
CA ARG A 95 2.73 -20.01 -12.62
C ARG A 95 4.04 -20.15 -11.86
N ALA A 96 4.62 -19.06 -11.35
CA ALA A 96 5.88 -19.11 -10.60
C ALA A 96 5.80 -19.97 -9.32
N ARG A 97 4.61 -20.08 -8.71
CA ARG A 97 4.39 -20.94 -7.54
C ARG A 97 4.21 -22.41 -7.89
N SER A 98 3.71 -22.71 -9.09
CA SER A 98 3.47 -24.09 -9.54
C SER A 98 4.57 -24.66 -10.44
N GLU A 99 5.32 -23.80 -11.12
CA GLU A 99 6.28 -24.14 -12.16
C GLU A 99 7.54 -23.28 -11.97
N GLN A 100 8.68 -23.93 -11.70
CA GLN A 100 9.98 -23.27 -11.77
C GLN A 100 10.38 -23.19 -13.25
N MET A 101 10.24 -22.01 -13.85
CA MET A 101 10.84 -21.72 -15.14
C MET A 101 12.32 -21.40 -14.93
N GLU A 102 13.18 -22.36 -15.23
CA GLU A 102 14.64 -22.20 -15.17
C GLU A 102 15.18 -21.95 -16.58
N PHE A 103 15.75 -20.77 -16.79
CA PHE A 103 16.49 -20.43 -18.02
C PHE A 103 17.97 -20.39 -17.67
N LYS A 104 18.82 -21.10 -18.42
CA LYS A 104 20.25 -21.26 -18.07
C LYS A 104 21.05 -20.00 -18.38
N ASP A 105 20.63 -19.21 -19.36
CA ASP A 105 21.24 -17.92 -19.67
C ASP A 105 20.25 -16.92 -20.30
N THR A 106 20.70 -15.67 -20.45
CA THR A 106 19.90 -14.58 -21.02
C THR A 106 19.66 -14.72 -22.53
N ARG A 107 20.40 -15.58 -23.23
CA ARG A 107 20.24 -15.84 -24.68
C ARG A 107 19.11 -16.84 -24.91
N GLU A 108 19.02 -17.86 -24.05
CA GLU A 108 17.92 -18.83 -24.05
C GLU A 108 16.58 -18.15 -23.78
N LEU A 109 16.54 -17.21 -22.82
CA LEU A 109 15.35 -16.41 -22.55
C LEU A 109 14.95 -15.53 -23.74
N LYS A 110 15.92 -14.87 -24.38
CA LYS A 110 15.75 -14.02 -25.57
C LYS A 110 15.15 -14.79 -26.74
N ASN A 111 15.71 -15.95 -27.04
CA ASN A 111 15.20 -16.85 -28.07
C ASN A 111 13.77 -17.35 -27.77
N ALA A 112 13.41 -17.55 -26.49
CA ALA A 112 12.08 -18.00 -26.11
C ALA A 112 11.00 -16.91 -26.18
N ILE A 113 11.39 -15.63 -26.19
CA ILE A 113 10.49 -14.47 -26.23
C ILE A 113 10.56 -13.71 -27.57
N ASP A 114 11.21 -14.29 -28.59
CA ASP A 114 11.43 -13.69 -29.91
C ASP A 114 12.05 -12.26 -29.86
N LEU A 115 13.00 -12.03 -28.93
CA LEU A 115 13.78 -10.78 -28.79
C LEU A 115 15.28 -11.04 -28.90
#